data_AF-A0AAW6HYC8-F1
#
_entry.id   AF-A0AAW6HYC8-F1
#
_cell.length_a   1.000
_cell.length_b   1.000
_cell.length_c   1.000
_cell.angle_alpha   90.00
_cell.angle_beta   90.00
_cell.angle_gamma   90.00
#
_symmetry.space_group_name_H-M   'P 1'
#
loop_
_entity.id
_entity.type
_entity.pdbx_description
1 polymer ?
#
loop_
_entity_poly.entity_id
_entity_poly.type
_entity_poly.pdbx_seq_one_letter_code
_entity_poly.pdbx_strand_id
1 'polypeptide(L)' 'MLTKQMVLDGLQYYRWQTEYPLFTTTDSMDDFIENHLPDDYEVIERDMNYIVADMKGDKYEIIAYGDGDFCSHVVSVYHL' A
#
# COMPACT_ATOMS: atom_id res chain seq x y z
N MET A 1 -3.43 -7.76 -6.36
CA MET A 1 -3.89 -7.42 -5.01
C MET A 1 -2.88 -7.99 -4.02
N LEU A 2 -2.46 -7.20 -3.03
CA LEU A 2 -1.60 -7.66 -1.94
C LEU A 2 -2.42 -8.63 -1.08
N THR A 3 -1.81 -9.71 -0.60
CA THR A 3 -2.48 -10.64 0.33
C THR A 3 -1.82 -10.59 1.69
N LYS A 4 -2.59 -10.91 2.73
CA LYS A 4 -2.06 -11.01 4.10
C LYS A 4 -0.90 -12.01 4.20
N GLN A 5 -0.99 -13.15 3.53
CA GLN A 5 0.07 -14.16 3.57
C GLN A 5 1.38 -13.62 2.99
N MET A 6 1.34 -12.82 1.92
CA MET A 6 2.53 -12.20 1.36
C MET A 6 3.23 -11.28 2.36
N VAL A 7 2.46 -10.49 3.11
CA VAL A 7 3.01 -9.61 4.16
C VAL A 7 3.62 -10.43 5.30
N LEU A 8 2.91 -11.48 5.76
CA LEU A 8 3.42 -12.40 6.79
C LEU A 8 4.66 -13.18 6.36
N ASP A 9 4.79 -13.49 5.06
CA ASP A 9 5.95 -14.14 4.46
C ASP A 9 7.14 -13.17 4.30
N GLY A 10 7.00 -11.91 4.74
CA GLY A 10 8.07 -10.91 4.77
C GLY A 10 8.19 -10.08 3.49
N LEU A 11 7.13 -9.96 2.69
CA LEU A 11 7.14 -9.07 1.53
C LEU A 11 7.30 -7.62 1.98
N GLN A 12 8.42 -7.01 1.59
CA GLN A 12 8.72 -5.61 1.90
C GLN A 12 8.23 -4.64 0.83
N TYR A 13 7.92 -5.13 -0.38
CA TYR A 13 7.42 -4.27 -1.46
C TYR A 13 6.45 -5.01 -2.38
N TYR A 14 5.41 -4.32 -2.83
CA TYR A 14 4.45 -4.81 -3.83
C TYR A 14 4.31 -3.79 -4.95
N ARG A 15 4.23 -4.26 -6.20
CA ARG A 15 4.11 -3.40 -7.39
C ARG A 15 2.81 -3.65 -8.10
N TRP A 16 2.24 -2.61 -8.69
CA TRP A 16 1.07 -2.69 -9.55
C TRP A 16 1.11 -1.64 -10.67
N GLN A 17 0.20 -1.78 -11.63
CA GLN A 17 0.04 -0.86 -12.74
C GLN A 17 -1.42 -0.47 -12.90
N THR A 18 -1.66 0.75 -13.38
CA THR A 18 -2.98 1.31 -13.67
C THR A 18 -3.08 1.68 -15.16
N GLU A 19 -4.27 1.52 -15.75
CA GLU A 19 -4.53 1.97 -17.14
C GLU A 19 -4.65 3.50 -17.26
N TYR A 20 -4.83 4.18 -16.12
CA TYR A 20 -4.93 5.64 -16.01
C TYR A 20 -3.78 6.19 -15.15
N PRO A 21 -3.34 7.43 -15.40
CA PRO A 21 -2.27 8.04 -14.63
C PRO A 21 -2.73 8.41 -13.21
N LEU A 22 -1.90 8.12 -12.22
CA LEU A 22 -1.97 8.67 -10.86
C LEU A 22 -0.85 9.72 -10.75
N PHE A 23 -1.23 10.98 -10.51
CA PHE A 23 -0.29 12.11 -10.63
C PHE A 23 0.45 12.42 -9.34
N THR A 24 -0.11 12.01 -8.20
CA THR A 24 0.46 12.24 -6.88
C THR A 24 0.64 10.93 -6.12
N THR A 25 1.53 10.93 -5.13
CA THR A 25 1.71 9.78 -4.24
C THR A 25 0.48 9.53 -3.39
N THR A 26 -0.30 10.57 -3.08
CA THR A 26 -1.62 10.42 -2.46
C THR A 26 -2.56 9.65 -3.36
N ASP A 27 -2.62 9.96 -4.66
CA ASP A 27 -3.43 9.18 -5.62
C ASP A 27 -3.00 7.70 -5.65
N SER A 28 -1.69 7.41 -5.63
CA SER A 28 -1.17 6.03 -5.53
C SER A 28 -1.59 5.34 -4.22
N MET A 29 -1.60 6.05 -3.09
CA MET A 29 -2.03 5.47 -1.82
C MET A 29 -3.53 5.21 -1.80
N ASP A 30 -4.33 6.14 -2.32
CA ASP A 30 -5.78 6.01 -2.39
C ASP A 30 -6.15 4.78 -3.25
N ASP A 31 -5.54 4.65 -4.43
CA ASP A 31 -5.72 3.49 -5.31
C ASP A 31 -5.26 2.18 -4.65
N PHE A 32 -4.14 2.20 -3.92
CA PHE A 32 -3.66 1.03 -3.20
C PHE A 32 -4.64 0.58 -2.11
N ILE A 33 -5.16 1.50 -1.30
CA ILE A 33 -6.14 1.23 -0.24
C ILE A 33 -7.43 0.65 -0.83
N GLU A 34 -7.92 1.22 -1.93
CA GLU A 34 -9.19 0.82 -2.54
C GLU A 34 -9.10 -0.51 -3.30
N ASN A 35 -8.00 -0.76 -4.01
CA ASN A 35 -7.92 -1.84 -5.00
C ASN A 35 -6.92 -2.95 -4.66
N HIS A 36 -6.00 -2.71 -3.73
CA HIS A 36 -4.86 -3.60 -3.51
C HIS A 36 -4.59 -4.00 -2.07
N LEU A 37 -5.05 -3.23 -1.10
CA LEU A 37 -4.97 -3.57 0.32
C LEU A 37 -6.04 -4.63 0.65
N PRO A 38 -5.74 -5.68 1.43
CA PRO A 38 -6.72 -6.70 1.80
C PRO A 38 -7.84 -6.09 2.64
N ASP A 39 -9.09 -6.55 2.53
CA ASP A 39 -10.25 -5.98 3.25
C ASP A 39 -10.23 -6.09 4.80
N ASP A 40 -9.28 -6.84 5.36
CA ASP A 40 -9.23 -7.21 6.79
C ASP A 40 -8.11 -6.42 7.51
N TYR A 41 -8.27 -5.11 7.56
CA TYR A 41 -7.34 -4.15 8.17
C TYR A 41 -8.09 -2.99 8.84
N GLU A 42 -7.41 -2.32 9.77
CA GLU A 42 -7.83 -1.05 10.34
C GLU A 42 -6.72 0.00 10.13
N VAL A 43 -7.06 1.14 9.51
CA VAL A 43 -6.11 2.26 9.40
C VAL A 43 -6.09 3.03 10.72
N ILE A 44 -4.98 2.98 11.43
CA ILE A 44 -4.78 3.67 12.72
C ILE A 44 -4.27 5.09 12.50
N GLU A 45 -3.44 5.28 11.47
CA GLU A 45 -2.84 6.57 11.12
C GLU A 45 -2.80 6.71 9.60
N ARG A 46 -3.02 7.94 9.11
CA ARG A 46 -2.90 8.28 7.69
C ARG A 46 -2.33 9.68 7.53
N ASP A 47 -1.29 9.78 6.70
CA ASP A 47 -0.73 11.04 6.24
C ASP A 47 -0.32 10.91 4.77
N MET A 48 -1.04 11.59 3.88
CA MET A 48 -0.82 11.57 2.42
C MET A 48 -0.65 10.14 1.87
N ASN A 49 0.58 9.74 1.55
CA ASN A 49 0.94 8.47 0.96
C ASN A 49 1.49 7.44 1.95
N TYR A 50 1.26 7.67 3.24
CA TYR A 50 1.66 6.84 4.36
C TYR A 50 0.44 6.45 5.20
N ILE A 51 0.38 5.19 5.61
CA ILE A 51 -0.57 4.70 6.60
C ILE A 51 0.12 3.79 7.62
N VAL A 52 -0.46 3.74 8.82
CA VAL A 52 -0.27 2.62 9.76
C VAL A 52 -1.53 1.77 9.73
N ALA A 53 -1.39 0.50 9.35
CA ALA A 53 -2.47 -0.46 9.30
C ALA A 53 -2.30 -1.53 10.38
N ASP A 54 -3.35 -1.78 11.18
CA ASP A 54 -3.48 -2.97 12.00
C ASP A 54 -4.07 -4.10 11.15
N MET A 55 -3.39 -5.25 11.11
CA MET A 55 -3.84 -6.44 10.40
C MET A 55 -3.94 -7.64 11.35
N LYS A 56 -4.90 -7.58 12.28
CA LYS A 56 -5.19 -8.58 13.34
C LYS A 56 -4.20 -8.54 14.51
N GLY A 57 -3.85 -7.35 14.96
CA GLY A 57 -2.95 -7.09 16.09
C GLY A 57 -1.50 -6.85 15.67
N ASP A 58 -1.13 -7.21 14.44
CA ASP A 58 0.16 -6.89 13.85
C ASP A 58 0.06 -5.54 13.12
N LYS A 59 0.98 -4.62 13.41
CA LYS A 59 0.96 -3.28 12.85
C LYS A 59 1.99 -3.13 11.75
N TYR A 60 1.61 -2.43 10.69
CA TYR A 60 2.47 -2.22 9.53
C TYR A 60 2.48 -0.76 9.12
N GLU A 61 3.67 -0.24 8.85
CA GLU A 61 3.86 0.99 8.08
C GLU A 61 3.79 0.65 6.59
N ILE A 62 3.00 1.43 5.86
CA ILE A 62 2.76 1.21 4.44
C ILE A 62 2.92 2.55 3.73
N ILE A 63 3.82 2.60 2.74
CA ILE A 63 4.13 3.82 1.97
C ILE A 63 3.97 3.53 0.47
N ALA A 64 3.06 4.22 -0.20
CA ALA A 64 2.81 4.07 -1.63
C ALA A 64 3.41 5.22 -2.44
N TYR A 65 3.94 4.94 -3.64
CA TYR A 65 4.52 5.95 -4.53
C TYR A 65 4.59 5.44 -5.99
N GLY A 66 4.73 6.38 -6.94
CA GLY A 66 4.96 6.06 -8.35
C GLY A 66 6.35 5.45 -8.60
N ASP A 67 6.45 4.58 -9.60
CA ASP A 67 7.65 3.80 -9.98
C ASP A 67 8.24 4.30 -11.32
N GLY A 68 8.52 5.60 -11.40
CA GLY A 68 9.22 6.21 -12.54
C GLY A 68 8.34 6.66 -13.71
N ASP A 69 7.05 6.36 -13.69
CA ASP A 69 6.02 6.93 -14.56
C ASP A 69 4.71 7.17 -13.76
N PHE A 70 3.62 7.58 -14.44
CA PHE A 70 2.33 7.82 -13.78
C PHE A 70 1.41 6.58 -13.75
N CYS A 71 1.80 5.46 -14.34
CA CYS A 71 0.98 4.24 -14.50
C CYS A 71 1.57 3.01 -13.79
N SER A 72 2.77 3.11 -13.24
CA SER A 72 3.50 2.07 -12.51
C SER A 72 3.70 2.55 -11.09
N HIS A 73 3.38 1.71 -10.13
CA HIS A 73 3.35 2.07 -8.71
C HIS A 73 3.96 0.99 -7.86
N VAL A 74 4.42 1.39 -6.68
CA VAL A 74 4.99 0.50 -5.69
C VAL A 74 4.54 0.94 -4.30
N VAL A 75 4.37 -0.04 -3.44
CA VAL A 75 4.18 0.15 -2.01
C VAL A 75 5.30 -0.56 -1.27
N SER A 76 5.84 0.10 -0.25
CA SER A 76 6.75 -0.51 0.73
C SER A 76 5.98 -0.82 2.02
N VAL A 77 6.23 -1.99 2.60
CA VAL A 77 5.54 -2.50 3.80
C VAL A 77 6.57 -2.88 4.85
N TYR A 78 6.44 -2.34 6.06
CA TYR A 78 7.33 -2.59 7.20
C TYR A 78 6.51 -3.01 8.42
N HIS A 79 6.93 -4.07 9.09
CA HIS A 79 6.33 -4.50 10.35
C HIS A 79 6.84 -3.62 11.50
N LEU A 80 5.93 -3.19 12.38
CA LEU A 80 6.22 -2.36 13.57
C LEU A 80 6.53 -3.18 14.84
#